data_AF-A0A2T2SPC7-F1
#
_entry.id   AF-A0A2T2SPC7-F1
#
_cell.length_a   1.000
_cell.length_b   1.000
_cell.length_c   1.000
_cell.angle_alpha   90.00
_cell.angle_beta   90.00
_cell.angle_gamma   90.00
#
_symmetry.space_group_name_H-M   'P 1'
#
loop_
_entity.id
_entity.type
_entity.pdbx_description
1 polymer ?
#
loop_
_entity_poly.entity_id
_entity_poly.type
_entity_poly.pdbx_seq_one_letter_code
_entity_poly.pdbx_strand_id
1 'polypeptide(L)'
;GAPGLRVVDGCNGLSVLGLFAGFVLAYPGSAARRAGFIPLGVLAIYVVNVGRLVTLAAVQRHWPTAFDVMHDVAITSFLYLVVFGLWMAWAHVGGTPAAEREDAFEQGEPASHA
;
A
#
# COMPACT_ATOMS: atom_id res chain seq x y z
N GLY A 1 4.28 -13.25 -35.50
CA GLY A 1 4.84 -12.66 -34.27
C GLY A 1 3.73 -12.58 -33.26
N ALA A 2 3.94 -13.08 -32.04
CA ALA A 2 2.93 -12.98 -30.99
C ALA A 2 2.64 -11.49 -30.73
N PRO A 3 1.38 -11.03 -30.81
CA PRO A 3 1.07 -9.64 -30.47
C PRO A 3 1.36 -9.48 -28.98
N GLY A 4 2.40 -8.70 -28.66
CA GLY A 4 2.82 -8.47 -27.29
C GLY A 4 1.73 -7.78 -26.48
N LEU A 5 1.61 -8.16 -25.21
CA LEU A 5 0.70 -7.53 -24.24
C LEU A 5 1.19 -6.10 -23.96
N ARG A 6 0.41 -5.09 -24.37
CA ARG A 6 0.74 -3.68 -24.11
C ARG A 6 0.20 -3.27 -22.75
N VAL A 7 1.08 -3.09 -21.77
CA VAL A 7 0.73 -2.54 -20.45
C VAL A 7 0.58 -1.02 -20.60
N VAL A 8 -0.65 -0.52 -20.49
CA VAL A 8 -0.97 0.92 -20.46
C VAL A 8 -0.85 1.49 -19.05
N ASP A 9 -0.73 2.82 -18.91
CA ASP A 9 -0.40 3.50 -17.65
C ASP A 9 -1.35 3.17 -16.49
N GLY A 10 -2.63 2.88 -16.76
CA GLY A 10 -3.60 2.43 -15.74
C GLY A 10 -3.38 1.00 -15.21
N CYS A 11 -2.43 0.25 -15.77
CA CYS A 11 -2.17 -1.14 -15.42
C CYS A 11 -0.76 -1.44 -14.90
N ASN A 12 0.15 -0.46 -14.93
CA ASN A 12 1.55 -0.71 -14.53
C ASN A 12 1.76 -0.76 -13.00
N GLY A 13 0.82 -0.24 -12.20
CA GLY A 13 0.90 -0.22 -10.73
C GLY A 13 1.93 0.79 -10.15
N LEU A 14 2.56 1.62 -10.98
CA LEU A 14 3.59 2.59 -10.59
C LEU A 14 3.02 3.67 -9.66
N SER A 15 1.81 4.17 -9.95
CA SER A 15 1.12 5.15 -9.10
C SER A 15 0.83 4.60 -7.70
N VAL A 16 0.58 3.29 -7.58
CA VAL A 16 0.27 2.61 -6.31
C VAL A 16 1.53 2.44 -5.48
N LEU A 17 2.64 2.08 -6.13
CA LEU A 17 3.97 2.06 -5.49
C LEU A 17 4.35 3.45 -4.97
N GLY A 18 4.07 4.50 -5.75
CA GLY A 18 4.26 5.89 -5.33
C GLY A 18 3.40 6.27 -4.12
N LEU A 19 2.12 5.87 -4.12
CA LEU A 19 1.19 6.12 -3.01
C LEU A 19 1.66 5.43 -1.72
N PHE A 20 2.06 4.16 -1.80
CA PHE A 20 2.58 3.41 -0.66
C PHE A 20 3.88 4.01 -0.12
N ALA A 21 4.83 4.37 -1.01
CA ALA A 21 6.06 5.03 -0.60
C ALA A 21 5.79 6.37 0.10
N GLY A 22 4.86 7.18 -0.43
CA GLY A 22 4.43 8.43 0.19
C GLY A 22 3.83 8.22 1.58
N PHE A 23 2.97 7.21 1.75
CA PHE A 23 2.37 6.87 3.06
C PHE A 23 3.40 6.45 4.10
N VAL A 24 4.39 5.64 3.72
CA VAL A 24 5.46 5.22 4.64
C VAL A 24 6.36 6.40 5.03
N LEU A 25 6.64 7.31 4.09
CA LEU A 25 7.46 8.50 4.35
C LEU A 25 6.75 9.51 5.25
N ALA A 26 5.42 9.64 5.12
CA ALA A 26 4.62 10.62 5.86
C ALA A 26 4.49 10.33 7.37
N TYR A 27 4.66 9.07 7.81
CA TYR A 27 4.38 8.68 9.19
C TYR A 27 5.64 8.47 10.05
N PRO A 28 5.81 9.22 11.16
CA PRO A 28 6.94 9.07 12.09
C PRO A 28 6.94 7.67 12.73
N GLY A 29 8.09 7.01 12.76
CA GLY A 29 8.24 5.66 13.32
C GLY A 29 9.70 5.26 13.45
N SER A 30 10.00 4.35 14.38
CA SER A 30 11.38 3.87 14.59
C SER A 30 11.95 3.25 13.31
N ALA A 31 13.16 3.64 12.91
CA ALA A 31 13.80 3.19 11.67
C ALA A 31 13.84 1.65 11.52
N ALA A 32 13.99 0.90 12.61
CA ALA A 32 13.98 -0.56 12.62
C ALA A 32 12.62 -1.17 12.22
N ARG A 33 11.50 -0.65 12.76
CA ARG A 33 10.15 -1.10 12.36
C ARG A 33 9.82 -0.72 10.92
N ARG A 34 10.25 0.46 10.47
CA ARG A 34 10.10 0.89 9.07
C ARG A 34 10.84 -0.06 8.12
N ALA A 35 12.08 -0.44 8.45
CA ALA A 35 12.89 -1.33 7.63
C ALA A 35 12.29 -2.75 7.49
N GLY A 36 11.53 -3.23 8.46
CA GLY A 36 10.79 -4.50 8.35
C GLY A 36 9.44 -4.38 7.64
N PHE A 37 8.72 -3.27 7.86
CA PHE A 37 7.38 -3.08 7.30
C PHE A 37 7.40 -2.72 5.80
N ILE A 38 8.42 -1.98 5.35
CA ILE A 38 8.60 -1.62 3.93
C ILE A 38 8.66 -2.85 3.01
N PRO A 39 9.57 -3.82 3.20
CA PRO A 39 9.67 -4.97 2.30
C PRO A 39 8.42 -5.84 2.34
N LEU A 40 7.77 -5.99 3.51
CA LEU A 40 6.50 -6.71 3.63
C LEU A 40 5.40 -6.02 2.82
N GLY A 41 5.29 -4.69 2.94
CA GLY A 41 4.29 -3.93 2.21
C GLY A 41 4.54 -3.88 0.70
N VAL A 42 5.80 -3.73 0.29
CA VAL A 42 6.20 -3.85 -1.13
C VAL A 42 5.84 -5.23 -1.68
N LEU A 43 6.14 -6.31 -0.95
CA LEU A 43 5.81 -7.66 -1.36
C LEU A 43 4.29 -7.87 -1.50
N ALA A 44 3.51 -7.41 -0.51
CA ALA A 44 2.05 -7.50 -0.55
C ALA A 44 1.47 -6.76 -1.75
N ILE A 45 1.90 -5.52 -2.00
CA ILE A 45 1.47 -4.71 -3.15
C ILE A 45 1.86 -5.39 -4.47
N TYR A 46 3.08 -5.93 -4.55
CA TYR A 46 3.55 -6.63 -5.74
C TYR A 46 2.68 -7.85 -6.05
N VAL A 47 2.39 -8.69 -5.04
CA VAL A 47 1.53 -9.88 -5.21
C VAL A 47 0.13 -9.49 -5.69
N VAL A 48 -0.48 -8.47 -5.08
CA VAL A 48 -1.81 -7.99 -5.50
C VAL A 48 -1.77 -7.42 -6.92
N ASN A 49 -0.71 -6.69 -7.28
CA ASN A 49 -0.55 -6.14 -8.62
C ASN A 49 -0.41 -7.23 -9.70
N VAL A 50 0.35 -8.29 -9.42
CA VAL A 50 0.45 -9.48 -10.31
C VAL A 50 -0.91 -10.17 -10.44
N GLY A 51 -1.62 -10.39 -9.31
CA GLY A 51 -2.96 -10.97 -9.31
C GLY A 51 -3.96 -10.16 -10.13
N ARG A 52 -3.87 -8.82 -10.08
CA ARG A 52 -4.64 -7.89 -10.91
C ARG A 52 -4.40 -8.10 -12.40
N LEU A 53 -3.14 -8.24 -12.84
CA LEU A 53 -2.81 -8.48 -14.25
C LEU A 53 -3.38 -9.82 -14.74
N VAL A 54 -3.27 -10.88 -13.94
CA VAL A 54 -3.81 -12.20 -14.26
C VAL A 54 -5.34 -12.16 -14.35
N THR A 55 -5.99 -11.49 -13.39
CA THR A 55 -7.45 -11.35 -13.35
C THR A 55 -7.97 -10.57 -14.56
N LEU A 56 -7.33 -9.45 -14.91
CA LEU A 56 -7.66 -8.65 -16.09
C LEU A 56 -7.50 -9.47 -17.38
N ALA A 57 -6.41 -10.22 -17.52
CA ALA A 57 -6.18 -11.09 -18.67
C ALA A 57 -7.25 -12.21 -18.79
N ALA A 58 -7.66 -12.80 -17.66
CA ALA A 58 -8.71 -13.82 -17.63
C ALA A 58 -10.09 -13.27 -18.00
N VAL A 59 -10.44 -12.09 -17.44
CA VAL A 59 -11.72 -11.40 -17.70
C VAL A 59 -11.79 -10.91 -19.14
N GLN A 60 -10.70 -10.36 -19.68
CA GLN A 60 -10.65 -9.94 -21.09
C GLN A 60 -10.95 -11.10 -22.05
N ARG A 61 -10.48 -12.31 -21.72
CA ARG A 61 -10.68 -13.50 -22.56
C ARG A 61 -12.10 -14.04 -22.54
N HIS A 62 -12.78 -13.97 -21.41
CA HIS A 62 -14.07 -14.65 -21.22
C HIS A 62 -15.26 -13.67 -21.24
N TRP A 63 -15.07 -12.42 -20.80
CA TRP A 63 -16.13 -11.43 -20.58
C TRP A 63 -15.64 -10.02 -21.01
N PRO A 64 -15.39 -9.77 -22.31
CA PRO A 64 -14.84 -8.50 -22.79
C PRO A 64 -15.76 -7.31 -22.49
N THR A 65 -17.08 -7.49 -22.47
CA THR A 65 -18.05 -6.43 -22.13
C THR A 65 -17.99 -6.02 -20.65
N ALA A 66 -17.58 -6.93 -19.76
CA ALA A 66 -17.37 -6.63 -18.35
C ALA A 66 -15.98 -6.04 -18.08
N PHE A 67 -15.01 -6.33 -18.95
CA PHE A 67 -13.65 -5.82 -18.85
C PHE A 67 -13.62 -4.29 -18.83
N ASP A 68 -14.37 -3.62 -19.72
CA ASP A 68 -14.36 -2.16 -19.81
C ASP A 68 -14.78 -1.49 -18.49
N VAL A 69 -15.79 -2.02 -17.79
CA VAL A 69 -16.23 -1.48 -16.49
C VAL A 69 -15.29 -1.88 -15.35
N MET A 70 -14.79 -3.12 -15.36
CA MET A 70 -13.93 -3.63 -14.28
C MET A 70 -12.52 -3.03 -14.31
N HIS A 71 -11.96 -2.77 -15.49
CA HIS A 71 -10.55 -2.39 -15.63
C HIS A 71 -10.28 -0.94 -15.20
N ASP A 72 -11.23 -0.03 -15.42
CA ASP A 72 -11.07 1.38 -15.06
C ASP A 72 -11.32 1.64 -13.57
N VAL A 73 -12.33 1.00 -12.98
CA VAL A 73 -12.81 1.38 -11.63
C VAL A 73 -12.56 0.29 -10.60
N ALA A 74 -13.05 -0.92 -10.84
CA ALA A 74 -13.17 -1.93 -9.79
C ALA A 74 -11.80 -2.46 -9.33
N ILE A 75 -10.94 -2.83 -10.27
CA ILE A 75 -9.67 -3.48 -9.92
C ILE A 75 -8.63 -2.45 -9.45
N THR A 76 -8.70 -1.21 -9.93
CA THR A 76 -7.84 -0.11 -9.45
C THR A 76 -8.24 0.34 -8.04
N SER A 77 -9.54 0.48 -7.78
CA SER A 77 -10.05 0.85 -6.45
C SER A 77 -9.71 -0.20 -5.39
N PHE A 78 -9.80 -1.49 -5.72
CA PHE A 78 -9.41 -2.57 -4.81
C PHE A 78 -7.96 -2.46 -4.35
N LEU A 79 -7.04 -2.15 -5.26
CA LEU A 79 -5.62 -2.00 -4.94
C LEU A 79 -5.37 -0.79 -4.03
N TYR A 80 -6.09 0.32 -4.22
CA TYR A 80 -6.02 1.47 -3.31
C TYR A 80 -6.57 1.15 -1.92
N LEU A 81 -7.63 0.35 -1.81
CA LEU A 81 -8.13 -0.12 -0.51
C LEU A 81 -7.10 -0.99 0.22
N VAL A 82 -6.35 -1.84 -0.50
CA VAL A 82 -5.26 -2.61 0.08
C VAL A 82 -4.14 -1.70 0.59
N VAL A 83 -3.71 -0.70 -0.19
CA VAL A 83 -2.68 0.26 0.26
C VAL A 83 -3.17 1.06 1.46
N PHE A 84 -4.42 1.52 1.45
CA PHE A 84 -5.03 2.20 2.58
C PHE A 84 -5.08 1.31 3.84
N GLY A 85 -5.42 0.03 3.69
CA GLY A 85 -5.39 -0.94 4.79
C GLY A 85 -3.99 -1.18 5.34
N LEU A 86 -2.98 -1.31 4.47
CA LEU A 86 -1.58 -1.41 4.89
C LEU A 86 -1.11 -0.15 5.63
N TRP A 87 -1.54 1.02 5.16
CA TRP A 87 -1.25 2.28 5.82
C TRP A 87 -1.92 2.37 7.21
N MET A 88 -3.20 2.01 7.32
CA MET A 88 -3.89 1.95 8.63
C MET A 88 -3.15 1.00 9.58
N ALA A 89 -2.76 -0.19 9.10
CA ALA A 89 -1.97 -1.13 9.88
C ALA A 89 -0.64 -0.53 10.34
N TRP A 90 0.06 0.21 9.47
CA TRP A 90 1.28 0.93 9.84
C TRP A 90 1.00 2.04 10.86
N ALA A 91 -0.05 2.84 10.68
CA ALA A 91 -0.39 3.93 11.59
C ALA A 91 -0.72 3.42 13.01
N HIS A 92 -1.45 2.29 13.10
CA HIS A 92 -1.77 1.66 14.38
C HIS A 92 -0.57 0.95 15.02
N VAL A 93 0.30 0.31 14.25
CA VAL A 93 1.47 -0.45 14.78
C VAL A 93 2.70 0.43 14.99
N GLY A 94 2.82 1.52 14.23
CA GLY A 94 3.94 2.47 14.25
C GLY A 94 3.84 3.57 15.31
N GLY A 95 2.61 3.85 15.80
CA GLY A 95 2.27 4.99 16.67
C GLY A 95 2.87 5.03 18.09
N THR A 96 3.57 4.00 18.56
CA THR A 96 4.06 3.93 19.95
C THR A 96 5.52 3.48 19.92
N PRO A 97 6.55 4.22 20.41
CA PRO A 97 6.68 4.94 21.70
C PRO A 97 7.38 6.34 21.63
N ALA A 98 7.29 7.04 20.48
CA ALA A 98 7.84 8.40 20.33
C ALA A 98 6.78 9.48 20.64
N ALA A 99 5.54 9.27 20.19
CA ALA A 99 4.40 10.13 20.53
C ALA A 99 4.18 10.20 22.05
N GLU A 100 4.20 9.06 22.76
CA GLU A 100 4.16 9.04 24.24
C GLU A 100 5.30 9.83 24.91
N ARG A 101 6.47 9.95 24.25
CA ARG A 101 7.62 10.67 24.82
C ARG A 101 7.53 12.18 24.60
N GLU A 102 6.99 12.63 23.47
CA GLU A 102 6.63 14.03 23.24
C GLU A 102 5.45 14.43 24.13
N ASP A 103 4.40 13.61 24.19
CA ASP A 103 3.22 13.82 25.04
C ASP A 103 3.61 13.86 26.55
N ALA A 104 4.51 12.98 27.00
CA ALA A 104 5.02 12.99 28.37
C ALA A 104 5.93 14.20 28.69
N PHE A 105 6.68 14.69 27.68
CA PHE A 105 7.51 15.89 27.83
C PHE A 105 6.65 17.17 27.82
N GLU A 106 5.58 17.22 27.03
CA GLU A 106 4.62 18.33 26.99
C GLU A 106 3.72 18.39 28.23
N GLN A 107 3.36 17.24 28.81
CA GLN A 107 2.54 17.15 30.02
C GLN A 107 3.32 17.44 31.31
N GLY A 108 4.64 17.67 31.23
CA GLY A 108 5.44 18.05 32.40
C GLY A 108 5.46 16.98 33.50
N GLU A 109 5.15 15.73 33.17
CA GLU A 109 5.16 14.63 34.13
C GLU A 109 6.63 14.23 34.36
N PRO A 110 7.22 14.45 35.55
CA PRO A 110 8.57 14.03 35.79
C PRO A 110 8.64 12.51 35.64
N ALA A 111 9.61 12.02 34.88
CA ALA A 111 9.93 10.60 34.74
C ALA A 111 10.18 9.99 36.13
N SER A 112 9.11 9.54 36.77
CA SER A 112 9.14 8.88 38.06
C SER A 112 9.47 7.42 37.84
N HIS A 113 10.77 7.12 37.95
CA HIS A 113 11.36 5.88 38.45
C HIS A 113 10.80 4.53 37.93
N ALA A 114 11.59 3.83 37.11
CA ALA A 114 12.24 2.53 37.41
C ALA A 114 12.62 1.79 36.13
#